data_AF-A0A8B8N1I0-F1
#
_entry.id   AF-A0A8B8N1I0-F1
#
_cell.length_a   1.000
_cell.length_b   1.000
_cell.length_c   1.000
_cell.angle_alpha   90.00
_cell.angle_beta   90.00
_cell.angle_gamma   90.00
#
_symmetry.space_group_name_H-M   'P 1'
#
loop_
_entity.id
_entity.type
_entity.pdbx_description
1 polymer ?
#
loop_
_entity_poly.entity_id
_entity_poly.type
_entity_poly.pdbx_seq_one_letter_code
_entity_poly.pdbx_strand_id
1 'polypeptide(L)' 'MASRASTPQYPSAARIADSPCYHQYAASLKCLETFSPDKSKCQKHFDVYKECKKKEREARLERNKNRSFFS' A
#
# COMPACT_ATOMS: atom_id res chain seq x y z
N MET A 1 24.94 -14.56 -11.28
CA MET A 1 23.59 -15.11 -11.05
C MET A 1 22.93 -14.30 -9.93
N ALA A 2 22.23 -13.20 -10.26
CA ALA A 2 21.57 -12.37 -9.25
C ALA A 2 20.13 -12.85 -9.09
N SER A 3 19.89 -13.67 -8.07
CA SER A 3 18.57 -14.14 -7.68
C SER A 3 17.68 -12.93 -7.35
N ARG A 4 16.78 -12.57 -8.26
CA ARG A 4 15.66 -11.66 -7.99
C ARG A 4 14.81 -12.34 -6.92
N ALA A 5 15.09 -12.02 -5.65
CA ALA A 5 14.25 -12.41 -4.54
C ALA A 5 12.85 -11.87 -4.83
N SER A 6 11.96 -12.77 -5.20
CA SER A 6 10.52 -12.57 -5.27
C SER A 6 10.04 -12.25 -3.86
N THR A 7 10.20 -11.01 -3.41
CA THR A 7 9.51 -10.53 -2.23
C THR A 7 8.02 -10.71 -2.50
N PRO A 8 7.25 -11.42 -1.65
CA PRO A 8 5.81 -11.32 -1.75
C PRO A 8 5.46 -9.84 -1.58
N GLN A 9 5.01 -9.19 -2.66
CA GLN A 9 4.78 -7.75 -2.75
C GLN A 9 3.55 -7.31 -1.92
N TYR A 10 3.02 -8.19 -1.08
CA TYR A 10 1.95 -7.88 -0.15
C TYR A 10 2.50 -7.85 1.28
N PRO A 11 2.46 -6.69 1.95
CA PRO A 11 2.71 -6.65 3.38
C PRO A 11 1.76 -7.62 4.09
N SER A 12 2.25 -8.31 5.12
CA SER A 12 1.41 -9.09 6.03
C SER A 12 0.19 -8.26 6.45
N ALA A 13 -1.01 -8.85 6.44
CA ALA A 13 -2.26 -8.17 6.78
C ALA A 13 -2.20 -7.42 8.12
N ALA A 14 -1.41 -7.94 9.07
CA ALA A 14 -1.12 -7.26 10.34
C ALA A 14 -0.45 -5.89 10.14
N ARG A 15 0.53 -5.80 9.23
CA ARG A 15 1.21 -4.53 8.90
C ARG A 15 0.36 -3.58 8.05
N ILE A 16 -0.73 -4.07 7.47
CA ILE A 16 -1.68 -3.24 6.73
C ILE A 16 -2.65 -2.55 7.71
N ALA A 17 -3.06 -3.24 8.78
CA ALA A 17 -3.91 -2.70 9.84
C ALA A 17 -3.27 -1.51 10.58
N ASP A 18 -1.95 -1.56 10.79
CA ASP A 18 -1.19 -0.48 11.45
C ASP A 18 -0.89 0.72 10.53
N SER A 19 -1.16 0.60 9.22
CA SER A 19 -0.89 1.67 8.26
C SER A 19 -2.07 2.65 8.21
N PRO A 20 -1.83 3.97 8.07
CA PRO A 20 -2.90 4.95 7.86
C PRO A 20 -3.72 4.68 6.59
N CYS A 21 -3.22 3.82 5.68
CA CYS A 21 -3.90 3.39 4.47
C CYS A 21 -4.91 2.26 4.70
N TYR A 22 -5.03 1.73 5.92
CA TYR A 22 -5.92 0.61 6.25
C TYR A 22 -7.38 0.88 5.90
N HIS A 23 -7.87 2.10 6.16
CA HIS A 23 -9.27 2.46 5.87
C HIS A 23 -9.64 2.28 4.39
N GLN A 24 -8.72 2.62 3.48
CA GLN A 24 -8.93 2.50 2.05
C GLN A 24 -8.84 1.04 1.59
N TYR A 25 -7.95 0.27 2.22
CA TYR A 25 -7.87 -1.17 2.02
C TYR A 25 -9.14 -1.89 2.47
N ALA A 26 -9.63 -1.60 3.68
CA ALA A 26 -10.89 -2.14 4.19
C ALA A 26 -12.09 -1.76 3.30
N ALA A 27 -12.14 -0.51 2.79
CA ALA A 27 -13.15 -0.08 1.84
C ALA A 27 -13.08 -0.85 0.50
N SER A 28 -11.88 -1.11 -0.02
CA SER A 28 -11.69 -1.92 -1.24
C SER A 28 -12.17 -3.37 -1.07
N LEU A 29 -11.92 -3.97 0.10
CA LEU A 29 -12.39 -5.32 0.44
C LEU A 29 -13.91 -5.36 0.55
N LYS A 30 -14.52 -4.40 1.26
CA LYS A 30 -15.98 -4.29 1.37
C LYS A 30 -16.65 -4.07 0.01
N CYS A 31 -16.00 -3.32 -0.86
CA CYS A 31 -16.47 -3.13 -2.23
C CYS A 31 -16.42 -4.44 -3.03
N LEU A 32 -15.36 -5.26 -2.88
CA LEU A 32 -15.29 -6.58 -3.52
C LEU A 32 -16.37 -7.53 -3.01
N GLU A 33 -16.68 -7.51 -1.71
CA GLU A 33 -17.76 -8.32 -1.13
C GLU A 33 -19.12 -7.92 -1.72
N THR A 34 -19.35 -6.64 -1.97
CA THR A 34 -20.64 -6.10 -2.46
C THR A 34 -20.76 -6.18 -3.99
N PHE A 35 -19.65 -5.98 -4.71
CA PHE A 35 -19.60 -5.87 -6.17
C PHE A 35 -18.67 -6.93 -6.78
N SER A 36 -18.69 -8.16 -6.25
CA SER A 36 -17.90 -9.29 -6.75
C SER A 36 -17.92 -9.50 -8.29
N PRO A 37 -19.05 -9.30 -9.02
CA PRO A 37 -19.03 -9.39 -10.48
C PRO A 37 -18.41 -8.17 -11.18
N ASP A 38 -18.44 -6.98 -10.57
CA ASP A 38 -18.00 -5.70 -11.15
C ASP A 38 -16.80 -5.12 -10.40
N LYS A 39 -15.66 -5.82 -10.45
CA LYS A 39 -14.40 -5.37 -9.83
C LYS A 39 -13.94 -3.99 -10.31
N SER A 40 -14.34 -3.59 -11.51
CA SER A 40 -14.04 -2.28 -12.10
C SER A 40 -14.60 -1.11 -11.26
N LYS A 41 -15.74 -1.30 -10.58
CA LYS A 41 -16.32 -0.29 -9.69
C LYS A 41 -15.45 -0.04 -8.46
N CYS A 42 -14.72 -1.06 -8.01
CA CYS A 42 -13.84 -1.00 -6.85
C CYS A 42 -12.41 -0.51 -7.18
N GLN A 43 -12.09 -0.32 -8.47
CA GLN A 43 -10.76 0.08 -8.92
C GLN A 43 -10.29 1.39 -8.27
N LYS A 44 -11.21 2.36 -8.10
CA LYS A 44 -10.94 3.62 -7.41
C LYS A 44 -10.43 3.42 -5.98
N HIS A 45 -10.98 2.46 -5.23
CA HIS A 45 -10.52 2.17 -3.86
C HIS A 45 -9.11 1.59 -3.84
N PHE A 46 -8.78 0.72 -4.82
CA PHE A 46 -7.43 0.19 -4.97
C PHE A 46 -6.42 1.26 -5.38
N ASP A 47 -6.79 2.17 -6.28
CA ASP A 47 -5.91 3.25 -6.72
C ASP A 47 -5.64 4.23 -5.59
N VAL A 48 -6.65 4.59 -4.80
CA VAL A 48 -6.48 5.41 -3.59
C VAL A 48 -5.59 4.70 -2.55
N TYR A 49 -5.75 3.39 -2.36
CA TYR A 49 -4.87 2.62 -1.47
C TYR A 49 -3.40 2.62 -1.96
N LYS A 50 -3.16 2.45 -3.27
CA LYS A 50 -1.82 2.51 -3.87
C LYS A 50 -1.18 3.88 -3.68
N GLU A 51 -1.93 4.95 -3.93
CA GLU A 51 -1.47 6.33 -3.74
C GLU A 51 -1.14 6.60 -2.26
N CYS A 52 -1.94 6.09 -1.34
CA CYS A 52 -1.65 6.20 0.09
C CYS A 52 -0.34 5.49 0.46
N LYS A 53 -0.12 4.26 -0.01
CA LYS A 53 1.14 3.53 0.24
C LYS A 53 2.34 4.20 -0.43
N LYS A 54 2.15 4.84 -1.57
CA LYS A 54 3.19 5.63 -2.26
C LYS A 54 3.61 6.84 -1.41
N LYS A 55 2.64 7.60 -0.89
CA LYS A 55 2.92 8.74 0.02
C LYS A 55 3.62 8.31 1.31
N GLU A 56 3.21 7.18 1.91
CA GLU A 56 3.88 6.64 3.11
C GLU A 56 5.36 6.32 2.83
N ARG A 57 5.64 5.74 1.65
CA ARG A 57 7.01 5.45 1.21
C ARG A 57 7.81 6.73 0.95
N GLU A 58 7.23 7.72 0.28
CA GLU A 58 7.87 9.01 0.01
C GLU A 58 8.19 9.77 1.31
N ALA A 59 7.25 9.84 2.25
CA ALA A 59 7.49 10.44 3.57
C ALA A 59 8.58 9.71 4.38
N ARG A 60 8.77 8.40 4.15
CA ARG A 60 9.88 7.65 4.74
C ARG A 60 11.21 7.92 4.04
N LEU A 61 11.20 8.07 2.72
CA LEU A 61 12.38 8.40 1.92
C LEU A 61 12.88 9.81 2.22
N GLU A 62 11.99 10.81 2.32
CA GLU A 62 12.35 12.19 2.70
C GLU A 62 12.98 12.24 4.10
N ARG A 63 12.40 11.53 5.08
CA ARG A 63 13.01 11.41 6.41
C ARG A 63 14.38 10.74 6.38
N ASN A 64 14.57 9.73 5.55
CA ASN A 64 15.86 9.06 5.41
C ASN A 64 16.91 9.96 4.74
N LYS A 65 16.50 10.68 3.69
CA LYS A 65 17.33 11.65 2.98
C LYS A 65 17.81 12.76 3.91
N ASN A 66 16.95 13.28 4.78
CA ASN A 66 17.33 14.31 5.75
C ASN A 66 18.24 13.75 6.86
N ARG A 67 18.16 12.46 7.19
CA ARG A 67 19.07 11.82 8.15
C ARG A 67 20.46 11.54 7.58
N SER A 68 20.60 11.35 6.27
CA SER A 68 21.90 11.09 5.64
C SER A 68 22.78 12.33 5.43
N PHE A 69 22.28 13.54 5.68
CA PHE A 69 23.05 14.79 5.54
C PHE A 69 23.91 15.16 6.76
N PHE A 70 23.86 14.37 7.85
CA PHE A 70 24.68 14.57 9.06
C PHE A 70 25.58 13.35 9.36
N SER A 71 26.17 12.74 8.34
CA SER A 71 27.23 11.72 8.48
C SER A 71 28.52 12.23 7.86
#